data_AF-A0AAV2RTS0-F1
#
_entry.id   AF-A0AAV2RTS0-F1
#
_cell.length_a   1.000
_cell.length_b   1.000
_cell.length_c   1.000
_cell.angle_alpha   90.00
_cell.angle_beta   90.00
_cell.angle_gamma   90.00
#
_symmetry.space_group_name_H-M   'P 1'
#
loop_
_entity.id
_entity.type
_entity.pdbx_description
1 polymer ?
#
loop_
_entity_poly.entity_id
_entity_poly.type
_entity_poly.pdbx_seq_one_letter_code
_entity_poly.pdbx_strand_id
1 'polypeptide(L)'
;ERLHEQDAVIKKITTALDKSQTELEKERAEGAEVVRLVEAATEAEIGQVRSNLHAQLAEEKQNVIKLRSERAALRKNFLTAQRECEGQTTELRDVTEERSKLQGTIRGLERELAALRKEVDHRDDIIHDREGKISGTRDRVGDLEKQKFLLEHQLSELKDQMMPLQTALEQRAHQIKQLEEEAGETRLTVAAKERQVREVSSRLSTAVTQLKDLQNKHHCLATALGRVLADLSTMTQHFHHPKKLKEAVKNLNDKYISSGRLKEFWTREDLDKTATATSPDQSPEGTNEGAVPELLRQREMLERSVATLRAQSAKQARAHKDKTATLVKENSLLLGQVNQMESRVWQVEGQLRQMESINGFTNPRTGRRRADRETLVDTVKKQATTIIIMQDKLRGVNQDGEPNPKIELNFGSSNQKDLKVHLPPQTSSRTGSPKSSSIKSPSPHPSSPKAPSSSFNSPKLPHL
;
A
#
# COMPACT_ATOMS: atom_id res chain seq x y z
N GLU A 1 141.64 112.82 76.28
CA GLU A 1 140.33 113.25 75.75
C GLU A 1 140.02 112.64 74.39
N ARG A 2 140.81 112.86 73.31
CA ARG A 2 140.55 112.26 71.98
C ARG A 2 140.45 110.71 71.93
N LEU A 3 141.18 109.98 72.77
CA LEU A 3 141.11 108.50 72.85
C LEU A 3 139.80 108.01 73.51
N HIS A 4 139.26 108.71 74.51
CA HIS A 4 137.97 108.37 75.12
C HIS A 4 136.79 108.70 74.20
N GLU A 5 136.90 109.75 73.38
CA GLU A 5 135.93 110.01 72.31
C GLU A 5 135.97 108.93 71.22
N GLN A 6 137.17 108.48 70.83
CA GLN A 6 137.30 107.36 69.88
C GLN A 6 136.75 106.05 70.46
N ASP A 7 137.02 105.71 71.72
CA ASP A 7 136.45 104.52 72.37
C ASP A 7 134.94 104.61 72.56
N ALA A 8 134.39 105.80 72.84
CA ALA A 8 132.96 106.02 72.93
C ALA A 8 132.28 105.91 71.55
N VAL A 9 132.94 106.38 70.49
CA VAL A 9 132.49 106.22 69.10
C VAL A 9 132.57 104.75 68.68
N ILE A 10 133.65 104.03 69.00
CA ILE A 10 133.79 102.60 68.73
C ILE A 10 132.72 101.81 69.49
N LYS A 11 132.48 102.10 70.78
CA LYS A 11 131.39 101.47 71.56
C LYS A 11 130.00 101.77 71.00
N LYS A 12 129.76 102.98 70.48
CA LYS A 12 128.49 103.31 69.80
C LYS A 12 128.35 102.57 68.48
N ILE A 13 129.44 102.41 67.72
CA ILE A 13 129.45 101.67 66.47
C ILE A 13 129.28 100.17 66.72
N THR A 14 129.95 99.58 67.71
CA THR A 14 129.75 98.16 68.07
C THR A 14 128.36 97.91 68.63
N THR A 15 127.84 98.75 69.51
CA THR A 15 126.44 98.60 69.98
C THR A 15 125.40 98.82 68.88
N ALA A 16 125.65 99.69 67.90
CA ALA A 16 124.80 99.84 66.73
C ALA A 16 124.91 98.65 65.77
N LEU A 17 126.12 98.09 65.61
CA LEU A 17 126.39 96.89 64.82
C LEU A 17 125.73 95.66 65.45
N ASP A 18 125.85 95.48 66.77
CA ASP A 18 125.21 94.39 67.52
C ASP A 18 123.68 94.50 67.43
N LYS A 19 123.13 95.72 67.57
CA LYS A 19 121.70 95.95 67.36
C LYS A 19 121.27 95.58 65.94
N SER A 20 121.98 96.06 64.92
CA SER A 20 121.71 95.73 63.53
C SER A 20 121.87 94.23 63.24
N GLN A 21 122.83 93.55 63.87
CA GLN A 21 123.00 92.09 63.77
C GLN A 21 121.86 91.34 64.44
N THR A 22 121.43 91.74 65.64
CA THR A 22 120.28 91.12 66.32
C THR A 22 118.96 91.37 65.57
N GLU A 23 118.81 92.54 64.94
CA GLU A 23 117.67 92.85 64.06
C GLU A 23 117.70 91.98 62.80
N LEU A 24 118.87 91.82 62.15
CA LEU A 24 119.04 90.93 61.01
C LEU A 24 118.79 89.45 61.37
N GLU A 25 119.24 88.99 62.54
CA GLU A 25 118.99 87.64 63.02
C GLU A 25 117.50 87.41 63.32
N LYS A 26 116.82 88.41 63.89
CA LYS A 26 115.38 88.39 64.12
C LYS A 26 114.61 88.35 62.80
N GLU A 27 114.95 89.20 61.83
CA GLU A 27 114.34 89.19 60.48
C GLU A 27 114.59 87.86 59.76
N ARG A 28 115.77 87.27 59.90
CA ARG A 28 116.08 85.93 59.35
C ARG A 28 115.24 84.83 60.01
N ALA A 29 115.05 84.89 61.33
CA ALA A 29 114.22 83.93 62.06
C ALA A 29 112.74 84.08 61.69
N GLU A 30 112.24 85.31 61.56
CA GLU A 30 110.89 85.61 61.09
C GLU A 30 110.70 85.14 59.64
N GLY A 31 111.66 85.40 58.75
CA GLY A 31 111.64 84.92 57.37
C GLY A 31 111.64 83.39 57.28
N ALA A 32 112.45 82.71 58.10
CA ALA A 32 112.48 81.24 58.18
C ALA A 32 111.14 80.67 58.67
N GLU A 33 110.51 81.30 59.66
CA GLU A 33 109.19 80.89 60.15
C GLU A 33 108.08 81.13 59.11
N VAL A 34 108.13 82.24 58.37
CA VAL A 34 107.21 82.49 57.25
C VAL A 34 107.36 81.43 56.18
N VAL A 35 108.59 81.08 55.80
CA VAL A 35 108.85 79.99 54.83
C VAL A 35 108.29 78.67 55.35
N ARG A 36 108.53 78.33 56.63
CA ARG A 36 108.01 77.10 57.24
C ARG A 36 106.48 77.06 57.23
N LEU A 37 105.81 78.17 57.55
CA LEU A 37 104.36 78.28 57.53
C LEU A 37 103.80 78.16 56.10
N VAL A 38 104.45 78.80 55.13
CA VAL A 38 104.06 78.69 53.71
C VAL A 38 104.26 77.26 53.21
N GLU A 39 105.41 76.63 53.48
CA GLU A 39 105.67 75.24 53.11
C GLU A 39 104.64 74.29 53.75
N ALA A 40 104.35 74.44 55.04
CA ALA A 40 103.33 73.65 55.71
C ALA A 40 101.92 73.86 55.14
N ALA A 41 101.55 75.12 54.81
CA ALA A 41 100.29 75.43 54.16
C ALA A 41 100.21 74.83 52.75
N THR A 42 101.26 74.98 51.94
CA THR A 42 101.33 74.41 50.58
C THR A 42 101.29 72.89 50.60
N GLU A 43 101.96 72.22 51.54
CA GLU A 43 101.91 70.76 51.67
C GLU A 43 100.52 70.29 52.10
N ALA A 44 99.86 71.03 53.00
CA ALA A 44 98.47 70.75 53.37
C ALA A 44 97.51 70.92 52.19
N GLU A 45 97.68 71.98 51.39
CA GLU A 45 96.91 72.19 50.15
C GLU A 45 97.16 71.08 49.12
N ILE A 46 98.42 70.70 48.89
CA ILE A 46 98.78 69.58 48.01
C ILE A 46 98.15 68.28 48.50
N GLY A 47 98.21 68.01 49.80
CA GLY A 47 97.59 66.85 50.43
C GLY A 47 96.08 66.82 50.21
N GLN A 48 95.41 67.95 50.41
CA GLN A 48 93.97 68.09 50.18
C GLN A 48 93.60 67.86 48.71
N VAL A 49 94.34 68.48 47.78
CA VAL A 49 94.13 68.30 46.34
C VAL A 49 94.32 66.84 45.94
N ARG A 50 95.39 66.17 46.41
CA ARG A 50 95.62 64.75 46.15
C ARG A 50 94.50 63.88 46.70
N SER A 51 94.05 64.14 47.93
CA SER A 51 92.93 63.41 48.54
C SER A 51 91.65 63.56 47.72
N ASN A 52 91.31 64.79 47.32
CA ASN A 52 90.15 65.08 46.48
C ASN A 52 90.23 64.36 45.12
N LEU A 53 91.38 64.41 44.45
CA LEU A 53 91.58 63.73 43.17
C LEU A 53 91.51 62.20 43.31
N HIS A 54 92.04 61.63 44.39
CA HIS A 54 91.91 60.21 44.67
C HIS A 54 90.47 59.79 44.94
N ALA A 55 89.70 60.60 45.69
CA ALA A 55 88.29 60.36 45.92
C ALA A 55 87.49 60.40 44.61
N GLN A 56 87.70 61.42 43.78
CA GLN A 56 87.08 61.52 42.45
C GLN A 56 87.45 60.33 41.56
N LEU A 57 88.73 59.94 41.52
CA LEU A 57 89.16 58.78 40.73
C LEU A 57 88.53 57.48 41.21
N ALA A 58 88.35 57.31 42.52
CA ALA A 58 87.68 56.13 43.08
C ALA A 58 86.18 56.12 42.75
N GLU A 59 85.51 57.26 42.84
CA GLU A 59 84.11 57.43 42.44
C GLU A 59 83.91 57.15 40.95
N GLU A 60 84.74 57.71 40.08
CA GLU A 60 84.70 57.46 38.64
C GLU A 60 84.92 55.99 38.30
N LYS A 61 85.88 55.32 38.97
CA LYS A 61 86.08 53.87 38.81
C LYS A 61 84.83 53.08 39.21
N GLN A 62 84.18 53.45 40.32
CA GLN A 62 82.95 52.80 40.77
C GLN A 62 81.80 53.05 39.78
N ASN A 63 81.68 54.25 39.24
CA ASN A 63 80.69 54.59 38.22
C ASN A 63 80.91 53.79 36.92
N VAL A 64 82.16 53.63 36.48
CA VAL A 64 82.49 52.77 35.33
C VAL A 64 82.08 51.32 35.57
N ILE A 65 82.28 50.77 36.76
CA ILE A 65 81.86 49.41 37.10
C ILE A 65 80.32 49.29 37.06
N LYS A 66 79.60 50.24 37.66
CA LYS A 66 78.12 50.28 37.63
C LYS A 66 77.61 50.34 36.20
N LEU A 67 78.08 51.29 35.40
CA LEU A 67 77.69 51.45 33.99
C LEU A 67 78.01 50.20 33.16
N ARG A 68 79.11 49.49 33.42
CA ARG A 68 79.41 48.21 32.76
C ARG A 68 78.41 47.11 33.15
N SER A 69 78.03 47.03 34.43
CA SER A 69 77.02 46.06 34.89
C SER A 69 75.63 46.36 34.33
N GLU A 70 75.22 47.63 34.31
CA GLU A 70 73.97 48.08 33.69
C GLU A 70 73.96 47.81 32.19
N ARG A 71 75.06 48.11 31.47
CA ARG A 71 75.21 47.78 30.05
C ARG A 71 75.08 46.27 29.80
N ALA A 72 75.66 45.43 30.66
CA ALA A 72 75.55 43.98 30.54
C ALA A 72 74.11 43.49 30.78
N ALA A 73 73.42 44.04 31.78
CA ALA A 73 72.02 43.75 32.07
C ALA A 73 71.11 44.18 30.91
N LEU A 74 71.27 45.40 30.38
CA LEU A 74 70.52 45.90 29.23
C LEU A 74 70.75 45.04 27.98
N ARG A 75 71.98 44.58 27.73
CA ARG A 75 72.27 43.67 26.62
C ARG A 75 71.55 42.33 26.77
N LYS A 76 71.51 41.77 27.99
CA LYS A 76 70.76 40.53 28.26
C LYS A 76 69.27 40.74 28.03
N ASN A 77 68.70 41.82 28.55
CA ASN A 77 67.28 42.15 28.37
C ASN A 77 66.93 42.35 26.90
N PHE A 78 67.80 43.04 26.14
CA PHE A 78 67.64 43.21 24.69
C PHE A 78 67.63 41.86 23.96
N LEU A 79 68.55 40.94 24.29
CA LEU A 79 68.58 39.61 23.67
C LEU A 79 67.36 38.76 24.05
N THR A 80 66.84 38.88 25.27
CA THR A 80 65.60 38.20 25.67
C THR A 80 64.42 38.75 24.90
N ALA A 81 64.24 40.07 24.87
CA ALA A 81 63.17 40.72 24.11
C ALA A 81 63.25 40.41 22.61
N GLN A 82 64.47 40.34 22.05
CA GLN A 82 64.67 39.94 20.65
C GLN A 82 64.15 38.51 20.40
N ARG A 83 64.50 37.54 21.26
CA ARG A 83 64.01 36.16 21.12
C ARG A 83 62.50 36.06 21.31
N GLU A 84 61.92 36.85 22.22
CA GLU A 84 60.47 36.93 22.39
C GLU A 84 59.79 37.50 21.14
N CYS A 85 60.33 38.56 20.54
CA CYS A 85 59.85 39.10 19.27
C CYS A 85 59.95 38.05 18.15
N GLU A 86 61.07 37.33 18.03
CA GLU A 86 61.23 36.26 17.05
C GLU A 86 60.20 35.14 17.28
N GLY A 87 59.98 34.71 18.53
CA GLY A 87 58.94 33.74 18.88
C GLY A 87 57.54 34.21 18.48
N GLN A 88 57.16 35.43 18.86
CA GLN A 88 55.87 36.02 18.49
C GLN A 88 55.69 36.14 16.97
N THR A 89 56.75 36.44 16.21
CA THR A 89 56.64 36.48 14.75
C THR A 89 56.37 35.10 14.13
N THR A 90 56.94 34.03 14.71
CA THR A 90 56.66 32.66 14.26
C THR A 90 55.24 32.22 14.61
N GLU A 91 54.78 32.50 15.83
CA GLU A 91 53.39 32.21 16.24
C GLU A 91 52.38 32.96 15.36
N LEU A 92 52.64 34.24 15.07
CA LEU A 92 51.79 35.04 14.20
C LEU A 92 51.73 34.45 12.79
N ARG A 93 52.84 33.95 12.25
CA ARG A 93 52.86 33.26 10.97
C ARG A 93 52.00 32.00 11.01
N ASP A 94 52.18 31.16 12.01
CA ASP A 94 51.46 29.88 12.11
C ASP A 94 49.94 30.11 12.23
N VAL A 95 49.51 31.07 13.07
CA VAL A 95 48.10 31.49 13.18
C VAL A 95 47.57 32.03 11.85
N THR A 96 48.36 32.80 11.09
CA THR A 96 47.92 33.30 9.78
C THR A 96 47.74 32.19 8.75
N GLU A 97 48.58 31.16 8.78
CA GLU A 97 48.44 29.98 7.92
C GLU A 97 47.20 29.15 8.28
N GLU A 98 46.97 28.92 9.57
CA GLU A 98 45.75 28.24 10.05
C GLU A 98 44.49 29.01 9.67
N ARG A 99 44.49 30.34 9.86
CA ARG A 99 43.40 31.21 9.41
C ARG A 99 43.15 31.06 7.91
N SER A 100 44.19 31.01 7.09
CA SER A 100 44.07 30.81 5.64
C SER A 100 43.46 29.45 5.31
N LYS A 101 43.88 28.37 6.00
CA LYS A 101 43.31 27.03 5.82
C LYS A 101 41.83 27.00 6.18
N LEU A 102 41.46 27.56 7.33
CA LEU A 102 40.06 27.65 7.78
C LEU A 102 39.20 28.46 6.82
N GLN A 103 39.70 29.60 6.31
CA GLN A 103 39.00 30.37 5.28
C GLN A 103 38.79 29.57 3.98
N GLY A 104 39.76 28.74 3.59
CA GLY A 104 39.61 27.81 2.47
C GLY A 104 38.49 26.81 2.70
N THR A 105 38.42 26.21 3.88
CA THR A 105 37.36 25.27 4.27
C THR A 105 35.98 25.93 4.28
N ILE A 106 35.88 27.15 4.85
CA ILE A 106 34.62 27.92 4.86
C ILE A 106 34.12 28.15 3.43
N ARG A 107 34.99 28.63 2.52
CA ARG A 107 34.63 28.82 1.10
C ARG A 107 34.26 27.52 0.40
N GLY A 108 34.80 26.38 0.83
CA GLY A 108 34.39 25.05 0.37
C GLY A 108 32.96 24.73 0.77
N LEU A 109 32.68 24.83 2.07
CA LEU A 109 31.36 24.57 2.64
C LEU A 109 30.29 25.52 2.10
N GLU A 110 30.61 26.80 1.87
CA GLU A 110 29.70 27.77 1.26
C GLU A 110 29.29 27.36 -0.17
N ARG A 111 30.23 26.83 -0.97
CA ARG A 111 29.95 26.32 -2.31
C ARG A 111 29.08 25.07 -2.28
N GLU A 112 29.39 24.15 -1.38
CA GLU A 112 28.58 22.93 -1.19
C GLU A 112 27.16 23.27 -0.73
N LEU A 113 27.01 24.20 0.22
CA LEU A 113 25.72 24.69 0.67
C LEU A 113 24.93 25.35 -0.46
N ALA A 114 25.58 26.16 -1.31
CA ALA A 114 24.94 26.76 -2.48
C ALA A 114 24.50 25.69 -3.51
N ALA A 115 25.31 24.65 -3.72
CA ALA A 115 24.95 23.54 -4.59
C ALA A 115 23.76 22.72 -4.04
N LEU A 116 23.77 22.43 -2.74
CA LEU A 116 22.67 21.74 -2.06
C LEU A 116 21.36 22.54 -2.11
N ARG A 117 21.42 23.87 -1.98
CA ARG A 117 20.23 24.72 -2.16
C ARG A 117 19.63 24.59 -3.55
N LYS A 118 20.45 24.64 -4.59
CA LYS A 118 19.99 24.45 -5.98
C LYS A 118 19.38 23.06 -6.20
N GLU A 119 19.92 22.03 -5.58
CA GLU A 119 19.36 20.68 -5.63
C GLU A 119 18.01 20.59 -4.91
N VAL A 120 17.83 21.30 -3.78
CA VAL A 120 16.53 21.40 -3.12
C VAL A 120 15.52 22.11 -4.02
N ASP A 121 15.88 23.27 -4.59
CA ASP A 121 15.00 24.01 -5.51
C ASP A 121 14.59 23.14 -6.71
N HIS A 122 15.53 22.40 -7.29
CA HIS A 122 15.25 21.48 -8.40
C HIS A 122 14.30 20.33 -7.99
N ARG A 123 14.46 19.81 -6.77
CA ARG A 123 13.54 18.77 -6.25
C ARG A 123 12.15 19.34 -6.00
N ASP A 124 12.05 20.57 -5.51
CA ASP A 124 10.77 21.25 -5.31
C ASP A 124 10.04 21.45 -6.66
N ASP A 125 10.75 21.82 -7.72
CA ASP A 125 10.18 21.87 -9.08
C ASP A 125 9.64 20.50 -9.55
N ILE A 126 10.38 19.42 -9.29
CA ILE A 126 9.94 18.06 -9.62
C ILE A 126 8.71 17.67 -8.81
N ILE A 127 8.68 18.01 -7.51
CA ILE A 127 7.54 17.75 -6.64
C ILE A 127 6.31 18.50 -7.19
N HIS A 128 6.46 19.77 -7.54
CA HIS A 128 5.38 20.57 -8.09
C HIS A 128 4.81 19.99 -9.40
N ASP A 129 5.66 19.56 -10.34
CA ASP A 129 5.21 18.90 -11.58
C ASP A 129 4.46 17.59 -11.28
N ARG A 130 4.93 16.79 -10.32
CA ARG A 130 4.26 15.57 -9.89
C ARG A 130 2.92 15.84 -9.22
N GLU A 131 2.84 16.85 -8.37
CA GLU A 131 1.59 17.28 -7.74
C GLU A 131 0.57 17.74 -8.79
N GLY A 132 1.03 18.49 -9.81
CA GLY A 132 0.20 18.88 -10.95
C GLY A 132 -0.36 17.67 -11.71
N LYS A 133 0.48 16.67 -11.99
CA LYS A 133 0.05 15.39 -12.61
C LYS A 133 -0.96 14.65 -11.74
N ILE A 134 -0.72 14.57 -10.44
CA ILE A 134 -1.64 13.94 -9.49
C ILE A 134 -3.00 14.66 -9.51
N SER A 135 -3.02 15.99 -9.45
CA SER A 135 -4.25 16.78 -9.54
C SER A 135 -5.00 16.50 -10.84
N GLY A 136 -4.32 16.55 -12.00
CA GLY A 136 -4.96 16.26 -13.28
C GLY A 136 -5.52 14.84 -13.39
N THR A 137 -4.80 13.84 -12.85
CA THR A 137 -5.33 12.46 -12.78
C THR A 137 -6.54 12.35 -11.87
N ARG A 138 -6.56 13.08 -10.74
CA ARG A 138 -7.68 13.11 -9.81
C ARG A 138 -8.93 13.71 -10.46
N ASP A 139 -8.78 14.80 -11.19
CA ASP A 139 -9.89 15.43 -11.92
C ASP A 139 -10.46 14.46 -12.97
N ARG A 140 -9.57 13.77 -13.71
CA ARG A 140 -9.98 12.76 -14.69
C ARG A 140 -10.69 11.56 -14.06
N VAL A 141 -10.28 11.13 -12.87
CA VAL A 141 -11.00 10.12 -12.09
C VAL A 141 -12.39 10.62 -11.73
N GLY A 142 -12.52 11.84 -11.23
CA GLY A 142 -13.82 12.44 -10.91
C GLY A 142 -14.76 12.53 -12.12
N ASP A 143 -14.24 12.84 -13.31
CA ASP A 143 -15.04 12.85 -14.54
C ASP A 143 -15.46 11.44 -14.98
N LEU A 144 -14.57 10.45 -14.85
CA LEU A 144 -14.91 9.05 -15.11
C LEU A 144 -15.96 8.53 -14.13
N GLU A 145 -15.93 8.95 -12.86
CA GLU A 145 -16.97 8.61 -11.88
C GLU A 145 -18.33 9.19 -12.26
N LYS A 146 -18.38 10.43 -12.75
CA LYS A 146 -19.62 11.03 -13.28
C LYS A 146 -20.13 10.27 -14.51
N GLN A 147 -19.25 9.91 -15.45
CA GLN A 147 -19.62 9.12 -16.62
C GLN A 147 -20.14 7.73 -16.22
N LYS A 148 -19.48 7.08 -15.27
CA LYS A 148 -19.93 5.81 -14.70
C LYS A 148 -21.33 5.94 -14.13
N PHE A 149 -21.60 6.97 -13.33
CA PHE A 149 -22.92 7.22 -12.76
C PHE A 149 -24.00 7.39 -13.84
N LEU A 150 -23.71 8.16 -14.89
CA LEU A 150 -24.62 8.34 -16.02
C LEU A 150 -24.92 7.01 -16.73
N LEU A 151 -23.89 6.19 -16.98
CA LEU A 151 -24.05 4.88 -17.61
C LEU A 151 -24.80 3.89 -16.72
N GLU A 152 -24.58 3.93 -15.40
CA GLU A 152 -25.33 3.12 -14.42
C GLU A 152 -26.81 3.49 -14.43
N HIS A 153 -27.14 4.78 -14.51
CA HIS A 153 -28.51 5.25 -14.64
C HIS A 153 -29.17 4.75 -15.93
N GLN A 154 -28.50 4.93 -17.07
CA GLN A 154 -29.00 4.44 -18.38
C GLN A 154 -29.18 2.91 -18.39
N LEU A 155 -28.26 2.17 -17.77
CA LEU A 155 -28.37 0.72 -17.62
C LEU A 155 -29.61 0.34 -16.78
N SER A 156 -29.87 1.09 -15.70
CA SER A 156 -31.07 0.88 -14.87
C SER A 156 -32.34 1.15 -15.68
N GLU A 157 -32.42 2.27 -16.39
CA GLU A 157 -33.58 2.61 -17.22
C GLU A 157 -33.85 1.55 -18.30
N LEU A 158 -32.80 1.07 -18.98
CA LEU A 158 -32.94 0.00 -19.98
C LEU A 158 -33.40 -1.33 -19.35
N LYS A 159 -32.91 -1.66 -18.16
CA LYS A 159 -33.39 -2.84 -17.42
C LYS A 159 -34.87 -2.70 -17.07
N ASP A 160 -35.28 -1.54 -16.58
CA ASP A 160 -36.68 -1.27 -16.23
C ASP A 160 -37.60 -1.33 -17.46
N GLN A 161 -37.10 -0.97 -18.65
CA GLN A 161 -37.82 -1.16 -19.91
C GLN A 161 -37.85 -2.63 -20.38
N MET A 162 -36.77 -3.39 -20.18
CA MET A 162 -36.70 -4.80 -20.58
C MET A 162 -37.57 -5.72 -19.72
N MET A 163 -37.65 -5.48 -18.41
CA MET A 163 -38.41 -6.30 -17.47
C MET A 163 -39.87 -6.55 -17.89
N PRO A 164 -40.71 -5.52 -18.19
CA PRO A 164 -42.09 -5.74 -18.60
C PRO A 164 -42.20 -6.45 -19.94
N LEU A 165 -41.28 -6.19 -20.88
CA LEU A 165 -41.24 -6.89 -22.17
C LEU A 165 -40.92 -8.39 -21.97
N GLN A 166 -40.01 -8.70 -21.07
CA GLN A 166 -39.67 -10.09 -20.75
C GLN A 166 -40.83 -10.81 -20.06
N THR A 167 -41.49 -10.17 -19.10
CA THR A 167 -42.71 -10.73 -18.48
C THR A 167 -43.83 -10.93 -19.51
N ALA A 168 -44.04 -9.97 -20.41
CA ALA A 168 -45.05 -10.10 -21.48
C ALA A 168 -44.71 -11.25 -22.45
N LEU A 169 -43.42 -11.43 -22.78
CA LEU A 169 -42.96 -12.53 -23.61
C LEU A 169 -43.19 -13.88 -22.93
N GLU A 170 -42.88 -14.01 -21.64
CA GLU A 170 -43.13 -15.21 -20.85
C GLU A 170 -44.63 -15.54 -20.76
N GLN A 171 -45.48 -14.53 -20.55
CA GLN A 171 -46.93 -14.68 -20.57
C GLN A 171 -47.44 -15.17 -21.92
N ARG A 172 -46.96 -14.58 -23.03
CA ARG A 172 -47.34 -15.03 -24.38
C ARG A 172 -46.84 -16.43 -24.69
N ALA A 173 -45.63 -16.78 -24.26
CA ALA A 173 -45.11 -18.13 -24.42
C ALA A 173 -45.98 -19.15 -23.65
N HIS A 174 -46.45 -18.79 -22.45
CA HIS A 174 -47.38 -19.62 -21.69
C HIS A 174 -48.73 -19.76 -22.40
N GLN A 175 -49.29 -18.68 -22.95
CA GLN A 175 -50.53 -18.72 -23.75
C GLN A 175 -50.40 -19.60 -24.99
N ILE A 176 -49.27 -19.50 -25.72
CA ILE A 176 -49.00 -20.36 -26.87
C ILE A 176 -49.00 -21.82 -26.44
N LYS A 177 -48.34 -22.15 -25.33
CA LYS A 177 -48.32 -23.51 -24.81
C LYS A 177 -49.72 -24.04 -24.46
N GLN A 178 -50.56 -23.22 -23.83
CA GLN A 178 -51.95 -23.57 -23.53
C GLN A 178 -52.75 -23.83 -24.82
N LEU A 179 -52.61 -22.96 -25.83
CA LEU A 179 -53.26 -23.15 -27.12
C LEU A 179 -52.75 -24.39 -27.87
N GLU A 180 -51.46 -24.72 -27.75
CA GLU A 180 -50.90 -25.96 -28.30
C GLU A 180 -51.47 -27.20 -27.61
N GLU A 181 -51.68 -27.17 -26.29
CA GLU A 181 -52.33 -28.22 -25.53
C GLU A 181 -53.80 -28.38 -25.97
N GLU A 182 -54.56 -27.29 -26.05
CA GLU A 182 -55.95 -27.28 -26.56
C GLU A 182 -56.03 -27.78 -28.02
N ALA A 183 -55.08 -27.37 -28.88
CA ALA A 183 -54.98 -27.87 -30.25
C ALA A 183 -54.69 -29.39 -30.28
N GLY A 184 -53.88 -29.89 -29.36
CA GLY A 184 -53.64 -31.32 -29.17
C GLY A 184 -54.89 -32.08 -28.77
N GLU A 185 -55.63 -31.57 -27.79
CA GLU A 185 -56.90 -32.15 -27.34
C GLU A 185 -57.94 -32.16 -28.46
N THR A 186 -58.13 -31.04 -29.15
CA THR A 186 -59.05 -30.96 -30.29
C THR A 186 -58.66 -31.95 -31.38
N ARG A 187 -57.38 -32.11 -31.71
CA ARG A 187 -56.91 -33.14 -32.67
C ARG A 187 -57.24 -34.56 -32.21
N LEU A 188 -57.11 -34.88 -30.92
CA LEU A 188 -57.52 -36.18 -30.38
C LEU A 188 -59.03 -36.39 -30.51
N THR A 189 -59.83 -35.38 -30.21
CA THR A 189 -61.30 -35.45 -30.37
C THR A 189 -61.71 -35.62 -31.82
N VAL A 190 -61.07 -34.91 -32.76
CA VAL A 190 -61.29 -35.06 -34.21
C VAL A 190 -60.97 -36.50 -34.63
N ALA A 191 -59.81 -37.04 -34.26
CA ALA A 191 -59.45 -38.41 -34.58
C ALA A 191 -60.42 -39.45 -33.99
N ALA A 192 -60.96 -39.20 -32.79
CA ALA A 192 -62.01 -40.04 -32.19
C ALA A 192 -63.33 -39.97 -32.98
N LYS A 193 -63.76 -38.77 -33.38
CA LYS A 193 -64.95 -38.57 -34.21
C LYS A 193 -64.79 -39.19 -35.60
N GLU A 194 -63.62 -39.08 -36.22
CA GLU A 194 -63.32 -39.76 -37.48
C GLU A 194 -63.39 -41.29 -37.36
N ARG A 195 -62.91 -41.87 -36.25
CA ARG A 195 -63.13 -43.31 -35.98
C ARG A 195 -64.61 -43.64 -35.90
N GLN A 196 -65.38 -42.85 -35.18
CA GLN A 196 -66.83 -43.04 -35.04
C GLN A 196 -67.54 -42.96 -36.41
N VAL A 197 -67.17 -41.98 -37.25
CA VAL A 197 -67.70 -41.87 -38.63
C VAL A 197 -67.34 -43.10 -39.46
N ARG A 198 -66.09 -43.57 -39.39
CA ARG A 198 -65.66 -44.79 -40.10
C ARG A 198 -66.42 -46.03 -39.64
N GLU A 199 -66.62 -46.18 -38.33
CA GLU A 199 -67.38 -47.29 -37.76
C GLU A 199 -68.83 -47.27 -38.25
N VAL A 200 -69.51 -46.12 -38.16
CA VAL A 200 -70.89 -45.96 -38.64
C VAL A 200 -70.98 -46.19 -40.15
N SER A 201 -70.01 -45.71 -40.92
CA SER A 201 -69.95 -45.94 -42.37
C SER A 201 -69.76 -47.42 -42.72
N SER A 202 -68.93 -48.13 -41.97
CA SER A 202 -68.76 -49.59 -42.12
C SER A 202 -70.04 -50.34 -41.78
N ARG A 203 -70.71 -49.99 -40.66
CA ARG A 203 -72.02 -50.55 -40.29
C ARG A 203 -73.10 -50.27 -41.34
N LEU A 204 -73.09 -49.07 -41.93
CA LEU A 204 -73.99 -48.73 -43.03
C LEU A 204 -73.68 -49.60 -44.26
N SER A 205 -72.41 -49.75 -44.62
CA SER A 205 -71.99 -50.61 -45.73
C SER A 205 -72.41 -52.07 -45.54
N THR A 206 -72.23 -52.63 -44.34
CA THR A 206 -72.65 -54.01 -44.04
C THR A 206 -74.17 -54.17 -44.05
N ALA A 207 -74.91 -53.19 -43.54
CA ALA A 207 -76.36 -53.16 -43.63
C ALA A 207 -76.84 -53.09 -45.09
N VAL A 208 -76.19 -52.28 -45.93
CA VAL A 208 -76.48 -52.20 -47.37
C VAL A 208 -76.20 -53.54 -48.07
N THR A 209 -75.08 -54.21 -47.77
CA THR A 209 -74.80 -55.55 -48.34
C THR A 209 -75.83 -56.57 -47.91
N GLN A 210 -76.22 -56.59 -46.62
CA GLN A 210 -77.26 -57.49 -46.12
C GLN A 210 -78.62 -57.24 -46.79
N LEU A 211 -79.00 -55.97 -46.99
CA LEU A 211 -80.21 -55.63 -47.73
C LEU A 211 -80.15 -56.13 -49.17
N LYS A 212 -79.01 -55.99 -49.84
CA LYS A 212 -78.80 -56.50 -51.20
C LYS A 212 -78.89 -58.03 -51.26
N ASP A 213 -78.30 -58.72 -50.28
CA ASP A 213 -78.38 -60.18 -50.17
C ASP A 213 -79.83 -60.65 -49.91
N LEU A 214 -80.56 -59.96 -49.03
CA LEU A 214 -81.98 -60.23 -48.81
C LEU A 214 -82.83 -59.95 -50.05
N GLN A 215 -82.56 -58.86 -50.78
CA GLN A 215 -83.21 -58.57 -52.05
C GLN A 215 -82.91 -59.66 -53.10
N ASN A 216 -81.67 -60.13 -53.19
CA ASN A 216 -81.28 -61.23 -54.08
C ASN A 216 -81.97 -62.54 -53.69
N LYS A 217 -81.99 -62.89 -52.39
CA LYS A 217 -82.72 -64.05 -51.86
C LYS A 217 -84.21 -63.96 -52.20
N HIS A 218 -84.82 -62.80 -51.98
CA HIS A 218 -86.22 -62.54 -52.33
C HIS A 218 -86.45 -62.68 -53.84
N HIS A 219 -85.55 -62.15 -54.69
CA HIS A 219 -85.64 -62.30 -56.13
C HIS A 219 -85.51 -63.76 -56.59
N CYS A 220 -84.58 -64.52 -56.01
CA CYS A 220 -84.42 -65.96 -56.26
C CYS A 220 -85.67 -66.74 -55.84
N LEU A 221 -86.24 -66.43 -54.67
CA LEU A 221 -87.50 -67.01 -54.18
C LEU A 221 -88.68 -66.70 -55.11
N ALA A 222 -88.84 -65.43 -55.50
CA ALA A 222 -89.88 -65.01 -56.43
C ALA A 222 -89.75 -65.74 -57.78
N THR A 223 -88.52 -65.89 -58.28
CA THR A 223 -88.24 -66.66 -59.50
C THR A 223 -88.54 -68.14 -59.33
N ALA A 224 -88.18 -68.74 -58.19
CA ALA A 224 -88.48 -70.14 -57.89
C ALA A 224 -89.99 -70.39 -57.79
N LEU A 225 -90.73 -69.51 -57.10
CA LEU A 225 -92.19 -69.53 -57.05
C LEU A 225 -92.82 -69.36 -58.44
N GLY A 226 -92.29 -68.43 -59.25
CA GLY A 226 -92.71 -68.26 -60.64
C GLY A 226 -92.52 -69.53 -61.49
N ARG A 227 -91.40 -70.25 -61.31
CA ARG A 227 -91.16 -71.55 -61.97
C ARG A 227 -92.11 -72.65 -61.47
N VAL A 228 -92.36 -72.73 -60.16
CA VAL A 228 -93.34 -73.67 -59.61
C VAL A 228 -94.75 -73.40 -60.16
N LEU A 229 -95.15 -72.13 -60.26
CA LEU A 229 -96.43 -71.73 -60.85
C LEU A 229 -96.50 -72.09 -62.34
N ALA A 230 -95.43 -71.89 -63.10
CA ALA A 230 -95.35 -72.30 -64.51
C ALA A 230 -95.44 -73.83 -64.67
N ASP A 231 -94.74 -74.60 -63.83
CA ASP A 231 -94.78 -76.06 -63.83
C ASP A 231 -96.16 -76.58 -63.38
N LEU A 232 -96.84 -75.91 -62.45
CA LEU A 232 -98.22 -76.19 -62.05
C LEU A 232 -99.23 -75.85 -63.16
N SER A 233 -99.02 -74.75 -63.89
CA SER A 233 -99.81 -74.43 -65.08
C SER A 233 -99.65 -75.49 -66.16
N THR A 234 -98.42 -75.96 -66.37
CA THR A 234 -98.11 -77.07 -67.28
C THR A 234 -98.74 -78.38 -66.80
N MET A 235 -98.81 -78.63 -65.48
CA MET A 235 -99.57 -79.74 -64.90
C MET A 235 -101.08 -79.60 -65.16
N THR A 236 -101.62 -78.39 -65.06
CA THR A 236 -103.03 -78.08 -65.33
C THR A 236 -103.42 -78.39 -66.78
N GLN A 237 -102.48 -78.35 -67.72
CA GLN A 237 -102.74 -78.75 -69.11
C GLN A 237 -102.91 -80.27 -69.30
N HIS A 238 -102.57 -81.10 -68.31
CA HIS A 238 -102.67 -82.56 -68.35
C HIS A 238 -103.95 -83.12 -67.69
N PHE A 239 -104.93 -82.28 -67.33
CA PHE A 239 -106.16 -82.67 -66.62
C PHE A 239 -106.98 -83.76 -67.33
N HIS A 240 -106.97 -83.81 -68.66
CA HIS A 240 -107.75 -84.80 -69.43
C HIS A 240 -107.07 -86.18 -69.57
N HIS A 241 -105.86 -86.35 -69.03
CA HIS A 241 -105.10 -87.60 -69.11
C HIS A 241 -104.69 -88.13 -67.71
N PRO A 242 -105.53 -88.94 -67.05
CA PRO A 242 -105.33 -89.34 -65.66
C PRO A 242 -104.03 -90.12 -65.39
N LYS A 243 -103.50 -90.84 -66.39
CA LYS A 243 -102.20 -91.54 -66.26
C LYS A 243 -101.00 -90.58 -66.35
N LYS A 244 -101.02 -89.60 -67.27
CA LYS A 244 -99.96 -88.59 -67.42
C LYS A 244 -99.96 -87.57 -66.28
N LEU A 245 -101.12 -87.25 -65.73
CA LEU A 245 -101.24 -86.37 -64.57
C LEU A 245 -100.57 -86.97 -63.32
N LYS A 246 -100.75 -88.29 -63.08
CA LYS A 246 -100.10 -88.99 -61.97
C LYS A 246 -98.57 -88.95 -62.06
N GLU A 247 -98.02 -89.11 -63.27
CA GLU A 247 -96.57 -88.98 -63.51
C GLU A 247 -96.09 -87.53 -63.40
N ALA A 248 -96.85 -86.56 -63.90
CA ALA A 248 -96.53 -85.13 -63.76
C ALA A 248 -96.53 -84.65 -62.30
N VAL A 249 -97.49 -85.09 -61.50
CA VAL A 249 -97.56 -84.81 -60.04
C VAL A 249 -96.39 -85.49 -59.32
N LYS A 250 -96.07 -86.74 -59.66
CA LYS A 250 -94.93 -87.45 -59.06
C LYS A 250 -93.61 -86.76 -59.41
N ASN A 251 -93.43 -86.34 -60.67
CA ASN A 251 -92.26 -85.57 -61.11
C ASN A 251 -92.17 -84.19 -60.47
N LEU A 252 -93.30 -83.49 -60.22
CA LEU A 252 -93.31 -82.20 -59.52
C LEU A 252 -92.91 -82.37 -58.05
N ASN A 253 -93.51 -83.36 -57.38
CA ASN A 253 -93.16 -83.72 -56.01
C ASN A 253 -91.68 -84.11 -55.90
N ASP A 254 -91.18 -84.91 -56.84
CA ASP A 254 -89.77 -85.31 -56.84
C ASP A 254 -88.82 -84.14 -57.17
N LYS A 255 -89.21 -83.24 -58.09
CA LYS A 255 -88.39 -82.07 -58.47
C LYS A 255 -88.34 -80.96 -57.45
N TYR A 256 -89.36 -80.76 -56.62
CA TYR A 256 -89.42 -79.64 -55.68
C TYR A 256 -89.37 -80.06 -54.21
N ILE A 257 -89.87 -81.25 -53.86
CA ILE A 257 -89.97 -81.74 -52.48
C ILE A 257 -88.88 -82.79 -52.18
N SER A 258 -88.67 -83.77 -53.08
CA SER A 258 -87.63 -84.80 -52.89
C SER A 258 -86.21 -84.33 -53.25
N SER A 259 -86.06 -83.41 -54.21
CA SER A 259 -84.76 -82.87 -54.65
C SER A 259 -84.11 -81.90 -53.66
N GLY A 260 -84.81 -81.52 -52.59
CA GLY A 260 -84.31 -80.53 -51.62
C GLY A 260 -84.21 -79.09 -52.17
N ARG A 261 -84.61 -78.82 -53.42
CA ARG A 261 -84.51 -77.49 -54.03
C ARG A 261 -85.33 -76.42 -53.30
N LEU A 262 -86.45 -76.79 -52.65
CA LEU A 262 -87.13 -75.90 -51.71
C LEU A 262 -86.54 -75.96 -50.30
N LYS A 263 -85.94 -77.09 -49.87
CA LYS A 263 -85.34 -77.20 -48.52
C LYS A 263 -84.20 -76.19 -48.34
N GLU A 264 -83.38 -75.95 -49.36
CA GLU A 264 -82.32 -74.91 -49.34
C GLU A 264 -82.85 -73.48 -49.08
N PHE A 265 -84.15 -73.23 -49.28
CA PHE A 265 -84.78 -71.93 -49.01
C PHE A 265 -85.45 -71.82 -47.64
N TRP A 266 -85.77 -72.95 -46.98
CA TRP A 266 -86.49 -72.99 -45.70
C TRP A 266 -85.68 -73.60 -44.54
N THR A 267 -84.55 -74.27 -44.80
CA THR A 267 -83.60 -74.60 -43.74
C THR A 267 -82.94 -73.31 -43.27
N ARG A 268 -83.48 -72.82 -42.16
CA ARG A 268 -82.94 -71.79 -41.27
C ARG A 268 -81.58 -72.24 -40.73
N GLU A 269 -80.56 -72.23 -41.57
CA GLU A 269 -79.16 -72.49 -41.20
C GLU A 269 -78.33 -71.19 -41.09
N ASP A 270 -78.98 -70.03 -41.30
CA ASP A 270 -78.33 -68.73 -41.34
C ASP A 270 -78.26 -68.00 -39.97
N LEU A 271 -78.52 -68.68 -38.84
CA LEU A 271 -78.41 -68.06 -37.50
C LEU A 271 -77.18 -68.48 -36.66
N ASP A 272 -76.36 -69.44 -37.10
CA ASP A 272 -75.14 -69.84 -36.35
C ASP A 272 -73.82 -69.44 -37.01
N LYS A 273 -73.86 -68.83 -38.21
CA LYS A 273 -72.65 -68.38 -38.92
C LYS A 273 -72.30 -66.90 -38.68
N THR A 274 -73.06 -66.19 -37.84
CA THR A 274 -72.74 -64.82 -37.43
C THR A 274 -71.89 -64.74 -36.15
N ALA A 275 -71.50 -65.87 -35.55
CA ALA A 275 -70.64 -65.90 -34.36
C ALA A 275 -69.17 -66.28 -34.64
N THR A 276 -68.82 -66.65 -35.87
CA THR A 276 -67.46 -67.08 -36.24
C THR A 276 -67.09 -66.61 -37.65
N ALA A 277 -67.13 -65.30 -37.86
CA ALA A 277 -66.40 -64.63 -38.93
C ALA A 277 -65.31 -63.75 -38.30
N THR A 278 -64.44 -64.39 -37.52
CA THR A 278 -63.04 -63.97 -37.45
C THR A 278 -62.42 -64.34 -38.80
N SER A 279 -62.64 -63.47 -39.79
CA SER A 279 -61.83 -63.43 -41.00
C SER A 279 -60.49 -62.78 -40.63
N PRO A 280 -59.45 -63.00 -41.44
CA PRO A 280 -58.22 -63.63 -41.01
C PRO A 280 -57.22 -62.54 -40.67
N ASP A 281 -56.23 -62.95 -39.88
CA ASP A 281 -54.84 -62.60 -40.07
C ASP A 281 -54.57 -61.81 -41.38
N GLN A 282 -54.69 -60.48 -41.27
CA GLN A 282 -53.93 -59.57 -42.12
C GLN A 282 -52.70 -59.24 -41.32
N SER A 283 -51.63 -59.96 -41.64
CA SER A 283 -50.28 -59.47 -41.49
C SER A 283 -50.22 -58.03 -42.05
N PRO A 284 -49.65 -57.08 -41.31
CA PRO A 284 -48.66 -56.20 -41.88
C PRO A 284 -47.32 -56.82 -41.51
N GLU A 285 -46.94 -57.86 -42.25
CA GLU A 285 -45.54 -57.99 -42.61
C GLU A 285 -45.26 -56.82 -43.56
N GLY A 286 -44.91 -55.71 -42.93
CA GLY A 286 -44.67 -54.41 -43.53
C GLY A 286 -43.65 -53.70 -42.67
N THR A 287 -42.47 -54.33 -42.57
CA THR A 287 -41.19 -53.66 -42.33
C THR A 287 -41.20 -52.61 -41.21
N ASN A 288 -41.42 -53.06 -39.97
CA ASN A 288 -40.82 -52.40 -38.79
C ASN A 288 -39.36 -52.86 -38.57
N GLU A 289 -38.74 -53.47 -39.60
CA GLU A 289 -37.29 -53.69 -39.66
C GLU A 289 -36.50 -52.37 -39.74
N GLY A 290 -37.15 -51.22 -39.96
CA GLY A 290 -36.54 -49.90 -39.78
C GLY A 290 -36.77 -49.28 -38.39
N ALA A 291 -37.82 -49.67 -37.66
CA ALA A 291 -38.16 -49.04 -36.38
C ALA A 291 -37.26 -49.51 -35.25
N VAL A 292 -36.86 -50.78 -35.22
CA VAL A 292 -35.92 -51.29 -34.19
C VAL A 292 -34.50 -50.75 -34.41
N PRO A 293 -33.94 -50.72 -35.64
CA PRO A 293 -32.67 -50.04 -35.91
C PRO A 293 -32.73 -48.53 -35.71
N GLU A 294 -33.83 -47.85 -36.06
CA GLU A 294 -33.95 -46.40 -35.84
C GLU A 294 -34.13 -46.07 -34.35
N LEU A 295 -34.85 -46.89 -33.56
CA LEU A 295 -34.91 -46.77 -32.10
C LEU A 295 -33.56 -47.11 -31.44
N LEU A 296 -32.82 -48.09 -31.96
CA LEU A 296 -31.44 -48.37 -31.53
C LEU A 296 -30.51 -47.21 -31.88
N ARG A 297 -30.64 -46.60 -33.06
CA ARG A 297 -29.88 -45.42 -33.49
C ARG A 297 -30.21 -44.18 -32.66
N GLN A 298 -31.49 -43.96 -32.34
CA GLN A 298 -31.95 -42.89 -31.45
C GLN A 298 -31.45 -43.11 -30.01
N ARG A 299 -31.50 -44.35 -29.51
CA ARG A 299 -30.89 -44.74 -28.23
C ARG A 299 -29.38 -44.49 -28.25
N GLU A 300 -28.68 -44.86 -29.32
CA GLU A 300 -27.24 -44.65 -29.44
C GLU A 300 -26.87 -43.16 -29.53
N MET A 301 -27.70 -42.34 -30.21
CA MET A 301 -27.54 -40.88 -30.24
C MET A 301 -27.79 -40.25 -28.87
N LEU A 302 -28.80 -40.72 -28.14
CA LEU A 302 -29.07 -40.28 -26.76
C LEU A 302 -28.00 -40.78 -25.78
N GLU A 303 -27.47 -41.98 -25.96
CA GLU A 303 -26.35 -42.49 -25.16
C GLU A 303 -25.07 -41.72 -25.45
N ARG A 304 -24.79 -41.37 -26.72
CA ARG A 304 -23.69 -40.47 -27.10
C ARG A 304 -23.91 -39.07 -26.53
N SER A 305 -25.11 -38.50 -26.60
CA SER A 305 -25.38 -37.16 -26.06
C SER A 305 -25.27 -37.14 -24.54
N VAL A 306 -25.79 -38.15 -23.84
CA VAL A 306 -25.65 -38.33 -22.40
C VAL A 306 -24.19 -38.58 -22.00
N ALA A 307 -23.44 -39.37 -22.77
CA ALA A 307 -22.01 -39.57 -22.54
C ALA A 307 -21.23 -38.26 -22.73
N THR A 308 -21.58 -37.46 -23.75
CA THR A 308 -20.97 -36.15 -24.01
C THR A 308 -21.30 -35.16 -22.90
N LEU A 309 -22.56 -35.11 -22.44
CA LEU A 309 -23.00 -34.28 -21.31
C LEU A 309 -22.34 -34.71 -20.00
N ARG A 310 -22.20 -36.03 -19.74
CA ARG A 310 -21.44 -36.53 -18.58
C ARG A 310 -19.97 -36.17 -18.67
N ALA A 311 -19.35 -36.29 -19.84
CA ALA A 311 -17.96 -35.89 -20.04
C ALA A 311 -17.78 -34.37 -19.88
N GLN A 312 -18.71 -33.57 -20.37
CA GLN A 312 -18.70 -32.11 -20.23
C GLN A 312 -18.91 -31.69 -18.77
N SER A 313 -19.85 -32.32 -18.06
CA SER A 313 -20.07 -32.14 -16.62
C SER A 313 -18.82 -32.52 -15.81
N ALA A 314 -18.20 -33.66 -16.10
CA ALA A 314 -16.97 -34.08 -15.46
C ALA A 314 -15.80 -33.13 -15.75
N LYS A 315 -15.71 -32.60 -16.98
CA LYS A 315 -14.70 -31.59 -17.37
C LYS A 315 -14.93 -30.27 -16.64
N GLN A 316 -16.17 -29.79 -16.53
CA GLN A 316 -16.51 -28.60 -15.76
C GLN A 316 -16.23 -28.79 -14.26
N ALA A 317 -16.53 -29.97 -13.70
CA ALA A 317 -16.22 -30.29 -12.30
C ALA A 317 -14.71 -30.32 -12.03
N ARG A 318 -13.90 -30.85 -12.96
CA ARG A 318 -12.43 -30.81 -12.89
C ARG A 318 -11.91 -29.37 -13.00
N ALA A 319 -12.38 -28.61 -13.97
CA ALA A 319 -12.00 -27.20 -14.14
C ALA A 319 -12.34 -26.35 -12.91
N HIS A 320 -13.50 -26.58 -12.28
CA HIS A 320 -13.85 -25.93 -11.01
C HIS A 320 -12.92 -26.35 -9.88
N LYS A 321 -12.62 -27.65 -9.72
CA LYS A 321 -11.68 -28.12 -8.69
C LYS A 321 -10.28 -27.52 -8.89
N ASP A 322 -9.79 -27.47 -10.12
CA ASP A 322 -8.49 -26.90 -10.45
C ASP A 322 -8.47 -25.39 -10.14
N LYS A 323 -9.53 -24.65 -10.50
CA LYS A 323 -9.66 -23.22 -10.20
C LYS A 323 -9.76 -22.95 -8.70
N THR A 324 -10.48 -23.78 -7.96
CA THR A 324 -10.52 -23.69 -6.48
C THR A 324 -9.15 -23.99 -5.89
N ALA A 325 -8.43 -25.00 -6.39
CA ALA A 325 -7.08 -25.31 -5.92
C ALA A 325 -6.08 -24.17 -6.20
N THR A 326 -6.14 -23.54 -7.38
CA THR A 326 -5.31 -22.37 -7.68
C THR A 326 -5.63 -21.18 -6.79
N LEU A 327 -6.92 -20.89 -6.57
CA LEU A 327 -7.35 -19.81 -5.66
C LEU A 327 -6.92 -20.07 -4.21
N VAL A 328 -6.99 -21.32 -3.73
CA VAL A 328 -6.51 -21.69 -2.39
C VAL A 328 -4.99 -21.49 -2.29
N LYS A 329 -4.23 -21.87 -3.33
CA LYS A 329 -2.78 -21.66 -3.36
C LYS A 329 -2.42 -20.17 -3.36
N GLU A 330 -3.10 -19.37 -4.17
CA GLU A 330 -2.91 -17.92 -4.22
C GLU A 330 -3.30 -17.25 -2.88
N ASN A 331 -4.44 -17.64 -2.30
CA ASN A 331 -4.83 -17.16 -0.97
C ASN A 331 -3.81 -17.55 0.11
N SER A 332 -3.21 -18.75 0.05
CA SER A 332 -2.16 -19.15 1.00
C SER A 332 -0.90 -18.29 0.86
N LEU A 333 -0.55 -17.89 -0.38
CA LEU A 333 0.59 -17.01 -0.65
C LEU A 333 0.30 -15.58 -0.16
N LEU A 334 -0.89 -15.06 -0.46
CA LEU A 334 -1.32 -13.73 -0.02
C LEU A 334 -1.40 -13.65 1.51
N LEU A 335 -1.92 -14.67 2.19
CA LEU A 335 -1.89 -14.77 3.65
C LEU A 335 -0.45 -14.77 4.18
N GLY A 336 0.47 -15.47 3.52
CA GLY A 336 1.90 -15.42 3.85
C GLY A 336 2.50 -14.01 3.72
N GLN A 337 2.16 -13.30 2.65
CA GLN A 337 2.60 -11.91 2.44
C GLN A 337 1.99 -10.96 3.48
N VAL A 338 0.70 -11.11 3.81
CA VAL A 338 0.04 -10.33 4.87
C VAL A 338 0.73 -10.55 6.21
N ASN A 339 0.97 -11.81 6.61
CA ASN A 339 1.66 -12.12 7.86
C ASN A 339 3.09 -11.55 7.90
N GLN A 340 3.80 -11.56 6.76
CA GLN A 340 5.12 -10.94 6.64
C GLN A 340 5.05 -9.42 6.80
N MET A 341 4.05 -8.78 6.18
CA MET A 341 3.81 -7.34 6.31
C MET A 341 3.43 -6.96 7.75
N GLU A 342 2.57 -7.74 8.40
CA GLU A 342 2.22 -7.56 9.82
C GLU A 342 3.45 -7.69 10.73
N SER A 343 4.31 -8.68 10.48
CA SER A 343 5.58 -8.82 11.23
C SER A 343 6.50 -7.63 11.03
N ARG A 344 6.58 -7.09 9.81
CA ARG A 344 7.36 -5.88 9.51
C ARG A 344 6.77 -4.65 10.18
N VAL A 345 5.44 -4.49 10.19
CA VAL A 345 4.76 -3.41 10.90
C VAL A 345 5.06 -3.51 12.38
N TRP A 346 4.94 -4.69 12.99
CA TRP A 346 5.28 -4.92 14.39
C TRP A 346 6.75 -4.57 14.70
N GLN A 347 7.68 -4.94 13.81
CA GLN A 347 9.09 -4.61 13.95
C GLN A 347 9.35 -3.09 13.87
N VAL A 348 8.72 -2.40 12.92
CA VAL A 348 8.81 -0.94 12.77
C VAL A 348 8.16 -0.22 13.95
N GLU A 349 7.01 -0.68 14.43
CA GLU A 349 6.38 -0.16 15.64
C GLU A 349 7.25 -0.37 16.88
N GLY A 350 7.93 -1.51 16.98
CA GLY A 350 8.91 -1.80 18.04
C GLY A 350 10.10 -0.85 17.99
N GLN A 351 10.67 -0.65 16.79
CA GLN A 351 11.75 0.33 16.57
C GLN A 351 11.30 1.76 16.89
N LEU A 352 10.09 2.13 16.50
CA LEU A 352 9.51 3.43 16.79
C LEU A 352 9.30 3.63 18.29
N ARG A 353 8.78 2.63 19.01
CA ARG A 353 8.66 2.67 20.48
C ARG A 353 10.04 2.78 21.15
N GLN A 354 11.04 2.07 20.65
CA GLN A 354 12.40 2.14 21.18
C GLN A 354 13.00 3.54 20.97
N MET A 355 12.85 4.12 19.76
CA MET A 355 13.24 5.49 19.49
C MET A 355 12.46 6.50 20.34
N GLU A 356 11.15 6.35 20.47
CA GLU A 356 10.33 7.23 21.32
C GLU A 356 10.75 7.15 22.79
N SER A 357 11.19 5.99 23.26
CA SER A 357 11.74 5.82 24.61
C SER A 357 13.12 6.45 24.76
N ILE A 358 14.01 6.27 23.79
CA ILE A 358 15.36 6.88 23.79
C ILE A 358 15.26 8.41 23.75
N ASN A 359 14.27 8.93 23.01
CA ASN A 359 14.04 10.36 22.88
C ASN A 359 13.10 10.94 23.97
N GLY A 360 12.64 10.13 24.93
CA GLY A 360 11.86 10.58 26.10
C GLY A 360 10.37 10.89 25.84
N PHE A 361 9.85 10.54 24.66
CA PHE A 361 8.48 10.78 24.22
C PHE A 361 7.45 9.81 24.82
N THR A 362 7.90 8.74 25.47
CA THR A 362 7.05 7.78 26.18
C THR A 362 7.29 7.81 27.69
N ASN A 363 6.22 7.82 28.48
CA ASN A 363 6.30 7.77 29.94
C ASN A 363 6.51 6.32 30.39
N PRO A 364 7.63 5.98 31.08
CA PRO A 364 7.98 4.60 31.44
C PRO A 364 6.98 3.92 32.39
N ARG A 365 6.08 4.68 33.04
CA ARG A 365 5.03 4.12 33.92
C ARG A 365 3.70 3.81 33.24
N THR A 366 3.39 4.44 32.11
CA THR A 366 2.04 4.38 31.51
C THR A 366 2.01 3.97 30.04
N GLY A 367 3.15 3.96 29.34
CA GLY A 367 3.25 3.52 27.94
C GLY A 367 2.46 4.37 26.93
N ARG A 368 1.80 5.45 27.38
CA ARG A 368 1.14 6.41 26.48
C ARG A 368 2.18 7.37 25.91
N ARG A 369 2.02 7.71 24.62
CA ARG A 369 2.71 8.84 24.01
C ARG A 369 2.43 10.08 24.85
N ARG A 370 3.48 10.84 25.22
CA ARG A 370 3.30 12.22 25.70
C ARG A 370 2.81 13.02 24.51
N ALA A 371 1.50 13.02 24.29
CA ALA A 371 0.86 13.87 23.32
C ALA A 371 0.78 15.28 23.91
N ASP A 372 1.92 15.98 24.01
CA ASP A 372 1.92 17.42 24.26
C ASP A 372 3.08 18.05 23.51
N ARG A 373 2.74 18.85 22.49
CA ARG A 373 3.63 19.75 21.72
C ARG A 373 4.55 20.56 22.64
N GLU A 374 4.09 20.83 23.86
CA GLU A 374 4.81 21.51 24.93
C GLU A 374 6.02 20.71 25.44
N THR A 375 5.93 19.39 25.56
CA THR A 375 7.05 18.54 25.98
C THR A 375 8.15 18.42 24.91
N LEU A 376 7.78 18.44 23.62
CA LEU A 376 8.73 18.50 22.51
C LEU A 376 9.47 19.85 22.51
N VAL A 377 8.73 20.94 22.69
CA VAL A 377 9.29 22.29 22.82
C VAL A 377 10.23 22.39 24.03
N ASP A 378 9.88 21.80 25.17
CA ASP A 378 10.73 21.81 26.37
C ASP A 378 11.99 20.96 26.21
N THR A 379 11.91 19.84 25.50
CA THR A 379 13.08 18.99 25.24
C THR A 379 14.03 19.68 24.26
N VAL A 380 13.51 20.32 23.21
CA VAL A 380 14.29 21.14 22.27
C VAL A 380 14.89 22.36 22.97
N LYS A 381 14.15 23.03 23.86
CA LYS A 381 14.68 24.14 24.67
C LYS A 381 15.80 23.70 25.60
N LYS A 382 15.66 22.54 26.28
CA LYS A 382 16.72 21.97 27.13
C LYS A 382 17.95 21.55 26.33
N GLN A 383 17.77 21.00 25.13
CA GLN A 383 18.89 20.69 24.24
C GLN A 383 19.57 21.98 23.74
N ALA A 384 18.80 23.01 23.38
CA ALA A 384 19.33 24.31 22.98
C ALA A 384 20.12 24.99 24.10
N THR A 385 19.63 25.00 25.35
CA THR A 385 20.38 25.53 26.50
C THR A 385 21.65 24.72 26.78
N THR A 386 21.59 23.40 26.64
CA THR A 386 22.79 22.56 26.79
C THR A 386 23.82 22.86 25.70
N ILE A 387 23.39 23.05 24.45
CA ILE A 387 24.26 23.43 23.33
C ILE A 387 24.89 24.81 23.57
N ILE A 388 24.11 25.79 24.07
CA ILE A 388 24.63 27.11 24.43
C ILE A 388 25.69 26.99 25.54
N ILE A 389 25.42 26.21 26.59
CA ILE A 389 26.39 25.98 27.68
C ILE A 389 27.65 25.26 27.17
N MET A 390 27.52 24.29 26.25
CA MET A 390 28.66 23.64 25.62
C MET A 390 29.45 24.61 24.73
N GLN A 391 28.76 25.48 23.99
CA GLN A 391 29.39 26.52 23.16
C GLN A 391 30.10 27.58 24.00
N ASP A 392 29.55 27.97 25.15
CA ASP A 392 30.21 28.90 26.09
C ASP A 392 31.39 28.25 26.80
N LYS A 393 31.31 26.96 27.13
CA LYS A 393 32.48 26.21 27.62
C LYS A 393 33.56 26.09 26.55
N LEU A 394 33.21 25.83 25.29
CA LEU A 394 34.15 25.84 24.17
C LEU A 394 34.73 27.25 23.91
N ARG A 395 33.96 28.31 24.17
CA ARG A 395 34.40 29.70 24.05
C ARG A 395 35.34 30.11 25.20
N GLY A 396 35.08 29.63 26.42
CA GLY A 396 35.94 29.84 27.59
C GLY A 396 37.26 29.06 27.48
N VAL A 397 37.22 27.83 26.97
CA VAL A 397 38.43 27.03 26.65
C VAL A 397 39.30 27.70 25.57
N ASN A 398 38.73 28.58 24.73
CA ASN A 398 39.48 29.35 23.74
C ASN A 398 40.02 30.71 24.28
N GLN A 399 39.67 31.12 25.51
CA GLN A 399 40.16 32.37 26.13
C GLN A 399 41.21 32.14 27.22
N ASP A 400 41.18 30.98 27.90
CA ASP A 400 42.19 30.60 28.88
C ASP A 400 43.17 29.60 28.26
N GLY A 401 44.26 30.11 27.69
CA GLY A 401 45.38 29.32 27.22
C GLY A 401 46.21 28.77 28.38
N GLU A 402 45.88 27.58 28.87
CA GLU A 402 46.77 26.71 29.63
C GLU A 402 46.50 25.24 29.22
N PRO A 403 47.52 24.46 28.83
CA PRO A 403 47.32 23.06 28.53
C PRO A 403 47.39 22.21 29.82
N ASN A 404 46.76 21.03 29.75
CA ASN A 404 47.06 19.77 30.47
C ASN A 404 46.09 19.35 31.60
N PRO A 405 46.07 18.06 32.02
CA PRO A 405 45.58 16.87 31.30
C PRO A 405 44.39 16.17 32.02
N LYS A 406 43.74 15.24 31.30
CA LYS A 406 42.85 14.17 31.80
C LYS A 406 41.64 14.63 32.64
N ILE A 407 40.49 14.69 31.99
CA ILE A 407 39.20 14.49 32.67
C ILE A 407 38.61 13.20 32.09
N GLU A 408 38.72 12.14 32.88
CA GLU A 408 38.02 10.89 32.66
C GLU A 408 36.51 11.16 32.60
N LEU A 409 35.91 10.89 31.44
CA LEU A 409 34.46 10.72 31.35
C LEU A 409 34.10 9.41 32.02
N ASN A 410 33.81 9.49 33.32
CA ASN A 410 33.23 8.41 34.09
C ASN A 410 31.78 8.20 33.64
N PHE A 411 31.60 7.43 32.56
CA PHE A 411 30.31 6.83 32.25
C PHE A 411 30.05 5.75 33.31
N GLY A 412 29.26 6.11 34.31
CA GLY A 412 28.73 5.17 35.29
C GLY A 412 27.89 4.09 34.59
N SER A 413 28.53 2.99 34.22
CA SER A 413 27.89 1.68 34.14
C SER A 413 27.57 1.22 35.56
N SER A 414 26.37 1.52 36.06
CA SER A 414 25.82 0.75 37.17
C SER A 414 25.18 -0.53 36.60
N ASN A 415 25.98 -1.58 36.69
CA ASN A 415 25.56 -2.97 36.59
C ASN A 415 24.43 -3.29 37.59
N GLN A 416 23.40 -3.94 37.06
CA GLN A 416 22.94 -5.28 37.42
C GLN A 416 23.54 -5.94 38.69
N LYS A 417 22.64 -6.55 39.49
CA LYS A 417 22.74 -7.34 40.75
C LYS A 417 22.19 -6.54 41.92
N ASP A 418 21.11 -6.88 42.63
CA ASP A 418 20.56 -8.18 43.00
C ASP A 418 19.03 -8.09 43.18
N LEU A 419 18.26 -9.02 42.59
CA LEU A 419 17.00 -9.46 43.19
C LEU A 419 16.72 -10.89 42.75
N LYS A 420 17.16 -11.80 43.62
CA LYS A 420 16.88 -13.23 43.58
C LYS A 420 15.64 -13.47 44.43
N VAL A 421 14.47 -13.65 43.83
CA VAL A 421 13.31 -14.26 44.51
C VAL A 421 12.54 -15.15 43.53
N HIS A 422 12.65 -16.45 43.77
CA HIS A 422 11.70 -17.55 43.53
C HIS A 422 10.68 -17.45 42.38
N LEU A 423 10.84 -18.33 41.38
CA LEU A 423 9.70 -19.05 40.80
C LEU A 423 9.29 -20.19 41.74
N PRO A 424 8.00 -20.54 41.80
CA PRO A 424 7.62 -21.88 41.34
C PRO A 424 6.30 -21.83 40.52
N PRO A 425 5.73 -22.96 40.10
CA PRO A 425 5.84 -23.49 38.75
C PRO A 425 4.54 -23.35 37.94
N GLN A 426 4.62 -23.58 36.64
CA GLN A 426 3.45 -23.86 35.83
C GLN A 426 2.77 -25.15 36.29
N THR A 427 1.44 -25.10 36.44
CA THR A 427 0.58 -26.26 36.25
C THR A 427 -0.48 -25.93 35.20
N SER A 428 -0.57 -26.86 34.27
CA SER A 428 -1.61 -27.04 33.27
C SER A 428 -3.00 -27.19 33.88
N SER A 429 -4.02 -26.59 33.28
CA SER A 429 -5.31 -27.22 32.87
C SER A 429 -6.32 -26.10 32.56
N ARG A 430 -6.78 -25.98 31.31
CA ARG A 430 -7.91 -26.69 30.68
C ARG A 430 -9.25 -25.98 30.96
N THR A 431 -10.04 -25.89 29.89
CA THR A 431 -11.50 -25.69 29.81
C THR A 431 -12.02 -24.25 29.72
N GLY A 432 -12.90 -24.01 28.74
CA GLY A 432 -13.90 -22.93 28.84
C GLY A 432 -14.04 -21.96 27.65
N SER A 433 -14.18 -22.44 26.42
CA SER A 433 -15.15 -21.82 25.50
C SER A 433 -16.50 -22.54 25.69
N PRO A 434 -17.67 -22.04 25.21
CA PRO A 434 -17.99 -20.71 24.66
C PRO A 434 -19.25 -20.10 25.34
N LYS A 435 -19.63 -18.86 24.99
CA LYS A 435 -21.03 -18.55 24.66
C LYS A 435 -21.21 -17.18 24.00
N SER A 436 -21.89 -17.27 22.88
CA SER A 436 -22.56 -16.30 22.04
C SER A 436 -23.55 -15.38 22.77
N SER A 437 -23.83 -14.24 22.13
CA SER A 437 -25.02 -13.35 22.16
C SER A 437 -24.53 -11.90 22.30
N SER A 438 -25.09 -10.87 21.69
CA SER A 438 -26.20 -10.69 20.76
C SER A 438 -26.12 -9.22 20.35
N ILE A 439 -26.36 -8.93 19.07
CA ILE A 439 -27.17 -7.82 18.56
C ILE A 439 -27.13 -6.50 19.36
N LYS A 440 -26.56 -5.45 18.77
CA LYS A 440 -27.25 -4.15 18.59
C LYS A 440 -26.43 -3.19 17.74
N SER A 441 -26.90 -2.96 16.52
CA SER A 441 -26.81 -1.69 15.80
C SER A 441 -27.49 -0.57 16.62
N PRO A 442 -27.09 0.70 16.43
CA PRO A 442 -27.82 1.51 15.45
C PRO A 442 -26.94 2.46 14.63
N SER A 443 -27.44 2.72 13.42
CA SER A 443 -27.08 3.79 12.50
C SER A 443 -27.18 5.18 13.15
N PRO A 444 -26.59 6.20 12.52
CA PRO A 444 -27.46 7.30 12.10
C PRO A 444 -27.25 7.71 10.64
N HIS A 445 -28.36 8.11 10.02
CA HIS A 445 -28.46 8.69 8.68
C HIS A 445 -27.64 9.99 8.54
N PRO A 446 -27.17 10.30 7.33
CA PRO A 446 -26.59 11.59 6.99
C PRO A 446 -27.68 12.63 6.74
N SER A 447 -27.52 13.80 7.35
CA SER A 447 -28.28 15.01 7.02
C SER A 447 -27.70 15.67 5.75
N SER A 448 -28.57 16.06 4.84
CA SER A 448 -28.31 16.98 3.72
C SER A 448 -29.48 17.98 3.67
N PRO A 449 -29.47 18.99 2.79
CA PRO A 449 -28.80 20.27 2.96
C PRO A 449 -29.81 21.44 3.01
N LYS A 450 -29.37 22.63 3.45
CA LYS A 450 -30.09 23.89 3.24
C LYS A 450 -29.20 24.87 2.48
N ALA A 451 -29.53 25.09 1.20
CA ALA A 451 -29.46 26.43 0.59
C ALA A 451 -30.84 27.09 0.79
N PRO A 452 -30.95 28.43 0.73
CA PRO A 452 -31.20 29.01 -0.60
C PRO A 452 -30.58 30.41 -0.84
N SER A 453 -30.45 30.74 -2.14
CA SER A 453 -30.67 32.03 -2.85
C SER A 453 -30.14 33.34 -2.23
N SER A 454 -29.63 34.34 -2.92
CA SER A 454 -29.63 34.81 -4.33
C SER A 454 -28.74 36.07 -4.33
N SER A 455 -28.01 36.44 -5.38
CA SER A 455 -28.48 37.37 -6.43
C SER A 455 -27.26 37.74 -7.29
N PHE A 456 -27.33 37.52 -8.61
CA PHE A 456 -27.43 38.58 -9.63
C PHE A 456 -26.31 39.64 -9.62
N ASN A 457 -25.33 39.52 -10.53
CA ASN A 457 -25.13 40.46 -11.65
C ASN A 457 -23.84 40.15 -12.43
N SER A 458 -24.01 39.70 -13.68
CA SER A 458 -23.14 40.07 -14.81
C SER A 458 -23.81 41.28 -15.51
N PRO A 459 -23.21 42.00 -16.49
CA PRO A 459 -22.02 41.68 -17.28
C PRO A 459 -21.05 42.88 -17.53
N LYS A 460 -19.89 42.62 -18.14
CA LYS A 460 -19.42 43.28 -19.39
C LYS A 460 -17.96 42.93 -19.72
N LEU A 461 -17.80 42.36 -20.92
CA LEU A 461 -16.62 42.48 -21.79
C LEU A 461 -16.35 43.96 -22.12
N PRO A 462 -15.12 44.35 -22.48
CA PRO A 462 -14.79 44.39 -23.91
C PRO A 462 -13.36 43.99 -24.28
N HIS A 463 -13.25 43.54 -25.54
CA HIS A 463 -12.15 43.71 -26.50
C HIS A 463 -10.83 44.34 -26.02
N LEU A 464 -9.73 43.61 -26.20
CA LEU A 464 -8.68 43.92 -27.17
C LEU A 464 -7.84 42.67 -27.49
#